data_AF-A0A968V0Z7-F1
#
_entry.id   AF-A0A968V0Z7-F1
#
_cell.length_a   1.000
_cell.length_b   1.000
_cell.length_c   1.000
_cell.angle_alpha   90.00
_cell.angle_beta   90.00
_cell.angle_gamma   90.00
#
_symmetry.space_group_name_H-M   'P 1'
#
loop_
_entity.id
_entity.type
_entity.pdbx_description
1 polymer ?
#
loop_
_entity_poly.entity_id
_entity_poly.type
_entity_poly.pdbx_seq_one_letter_code
_entity_poly.pdbx_strand_id
1 'polypeptide(L)'
;LINNRQLYFVPVVNPDGYVYNQSTNPNGGGMWRKNRRNNTGSCEGVDLNRNYDWMWSSTTGSSGDTCNDTYRGTAPFSEPESQAIRDFTTSINPPIAFTTHTFDGSYLFPDFSNGSPEYALLQNILMIF
;
A
#
# COMPACT_ATOMS: atom_id res chain seq x y z
N LEU A 1 -20.00 -17.67 -10.78
CA LEU A 1 -19.13 -16.75 -10.02
C LEU A 1 -19.77 -15.37 -9.90
N ILE A 2 -20.05 -14.69 -11.02
CA ILE A 2 -20.58 -13.30 -11.03
C ILE A 2 -22.04 -13.15 -10.60
N ASN A 3 -22.85 -14.22 -10.63
CA ASN A 3 -24.28 -14.12 -10.29
C ASN A 3 -24.56 -13.96 -8.79
N ASN A 4 -23.62 -14.37 -7.93
CA ASN A 4 -23.84 -14.47 -6.48
C ASN A 4 -22.73 -13.78 -5.65
N ARG A 5 -21.86 -12.97 -6.30
CA ARG A 5 -20.72 -12.32 -5.64
C ARG A 5 -20.53 -10.93 -6.17
N GLN A 6 -20.15 -10.01 -5.28
CA GLN A 6 -19.64 -8.70 -5.67
C GLN A 6 -18.11 -8.79 -5.76
N LEU A 7 -17.56 -8.25 -6.84
CA LEU A 7 -16.13 -8.17 -7.08
C LEU A 7 -15.78 -6.70 -7.25
N TYR A 8 -14.81 -6.24 -6.48
CA TYR A 8 -14.31 -4.87 -6.54
C TYR A 8 -12.86 -4.89 -7.01
N PHE A 9 -12.53 -3.99 -7.92
CA PHE A 9 -11.20 -3.88 -8.50
C PHE A 9 -10.70 -2.44 -8.33
N VAL A 10 -9.56 -2.28 -7.67
CA VAL A 10 -8.83 -1.02 -7.62
C VAL A 10 -7.56 -1.20 -8.46
N PRO A 11 -7.57 -0.78 -9.73
CA PRO A 11 -6.48 -1.11 -10.66
C PRO A 11 -5.19 -0.39 -10.33
N VAL A 12 -5.28 0.83 -9.77
CA VAL A 12 -4.12 1.65 -9.40
C VAL A 12 -4.42 2.32 -8.07
N VAL A 13 -3.68 1.92 -7.02
CA VAL A 13 -3.84 2.53 -5.70
C VAL A 13 -2.90 3.74 -5.52
N ASN A 14 -1.76 3.76 -6.21
CA ASN A 14 -0.79 4.86 -6.24
C ASN A 14 -0.79 5.56 -7.62
N PRO A 15 -1.83 6.36 -7.95
CA PRO A 15 -1.94 7.00 -9.26
C PRO A 15 -0.80 7.99 -9.51
N ASP A 16 -0.37 8.73 -8.50
CA ASP A 16 0.69 9.73 -8.65
C ASP A 16 2.05 9.10 -8.94
N GLY A 17 2.41 8.03 -8.22
CA GLY A 17 3.63 7.28 -8.48
C GLY A 17 3.61 6.58 -9.85
N TYR A 18 2.45 6.09 -10.28
CA TYR A 18 2.27 5.51 -11.60
C TYR A 18 2.51 6.53 -12.72
N VAL A 19 1.87 7.70 -12.64
CA VAL A 19 2.06 8.80 -13.61
C VAL A 19 3.52 9.29 -13.59
N TYR A 20 4.16 9.36 -12.42
CA TYR A 20 5.56 9.72 -12.32
C TYR A 20 6.46 8.76 -13.10
N ASN A 21 6.29 7.44 -12.93
CA ASN A 21 7.03 6.45 -13.71
C ASN A 21 6.75 6.57 -15.22
N GLN A 22 5.49 6.73 -15.62
CA GLN A 22 5.13 6.89 -17.03
C GLN A 22 5.77 8.14 -17.66
N SER A 23 5.81 9.24 -16.91
CA SER A 23 6.34 10.53 -17.39
C SER A 23 7.87 10.55 -17.48
N THR A 24 8.56 9.93 -16.52
CA THR A 24 10.02 9.93 -16.43
C THR A 24 10.66 8.76 -17.19
N ASN A 25 9.94 7.66 -17.34
CA ASN A 25 10.39 6.43 -17.99
C ASN A 25 9.32 5.96 -19.00
N PRO A 26 9.06 6.71 -20.08
CA PRO A 26 7.96 6.43 -21.02
C PRO A 26 8.12 5.10 -21.76
N ASN A 27 9.33 4.54 -21.80
CA ASN A 27 9.63 3.23 -22.39
C ASN A 27 9.58 2.08 -21.36
N GLY A 28 9.13 2.34 -20.13
CA GLY A 28 9.12 1.38 -19.03
C GLY A 28 10.41 1.38 -18.20
N GLY A 29 10.44 0.54 -17.16
CA GLY A 29 11.59 0.41 -16.24
C GLY A 29 11.67 1.47 -15.14
N GLY A 30 10.62 2.29 -14.97
CA GLY A 30 10.53 3.23 -13.86
C GLY A 30 10.53 2.51 -12.51
N MET A 31 11.44 2.93 -11.62
CA MET A 31 11.64 2.31 -10.30
C MET A 31 11.04 3.15 -9.16
N TRP A 32 10.30 4.22 -9.47
CA TRP A 32 9.65 5.01 -8.44
C TRP A 32 8.56 4.19 -7.78
N ARG A 33 8.53 4.23 -6.45
CA ARG A 33 7.72 3.30 -5.68
C ARG A 33 6.80 3.95 -4.64
N LYS A 34 7.25 5.01 -3.99
CA LYS A 34 6.45 5.69 -2.98
C LYS A 34 5.29 6.45 -3.64
N ASN A 35 4.36 7.01 -2.87
CA ASN A 35 3.49 8.05 -3.44
C ASN A 35 4.31 9.32 -3.74
N ARG A 36 3.64 10.43 -4.10
CA ARG A 36 4.32 11.69 -4.46
C ARG A 36 4.14 12.78 -3.40
N ARG A 37 3.91 12.40 -2.14
CA ARG A 37 3.84 13.35 -1.02
C ARG A 37 5.13 14.17 -0.94
N ASN A 38 4.99 15.49 -0.85
CA ASN A 38 6.11 16.36 -0.54
C ASN A 38 6.36 16.32 0.98
N ASN A 39 7.45 15.68 1.41
CA ASN A 39 7.86 15.68 2.81
C ASN A 39 8.79 16.86 3.09
N THR A 40 10.10 16.64 2.97
CA THR A 40 11.14 17.62 3.30
C THR A 40 12.31 17.49 2.34
N GLY A 41 12.81 18.63 1.84
CA GLY A 41 13.92 18.67 0.90
C GLY A 41 13.62 17.90 -0.39
N SER A 42 14.56 17.08 -0.84
CA SER A 42 14.41 16.22 -2.02
C SER A 42 13.76 14.86 -1.73
N CYS A 43 13.33 14.62 -0.48
CA CYS A 43 12.85 13.31 -0.06
C CYS A 43 11.33 13.24 -0.16
N GLU A 44 10.86 12.82 -1.33
CA GLU A 44 9.45 12.73 -1.66
C GLU A 44 8.90 11.32 -1.42
N GLY A 45 7.62 11.27 -1.08
CA GLY A 45 6.82 10.06 -1.03
C GLY A 45 6.86 9.32 0.30
N VAL A 46 5.78 8.60 0.54
CA VAL A 46 5.57 7.62 1.59
C VAL A 46 5.37 6.25 0.94
N ASP A 47 5.97 5.23 1.55
CA ASP A 47 5.70 3.84 1.22
C ASP A 47 4.29 3.48 1.69
N LEU A 48 3.35 3.48 0.75
CA LEU A 48 1.97 3.19 1.06
C LEU A 48 1.77 1.78 1.64
N ASN A 49 2.68 0.84 1.34
CA ASN A 49 2.68 -0.50 1.90
C ASN A 49 3.27 -0.59 3.32
N ARG A 50 3.69 0.55 3.88
CA ARG A 50 4.11 0.70 5.29
C ARG A 50 3.24 1.71 6.04
N ASN A 51 2.21 2.25 5.38
CA ASN A 51 1.37 3.31 5.92
C ASN A 51 0.04 2.80 6.52
N TYR A 52 -0.12 1.49 6.69
CA TYR A 52 -1.26 0.90 7.41
C TYR A 52 -0.97 0.84 8.92
N ASP A 53 -2.02 0.80 9.73
CA ASP A 53 -1.93 0.81 11.20
C ASP A 53 -1.27 -0.45 11.80
N TRP A 54 -1.39 -1.58 11.11
CA TRP A 54 -0.80 -2.83 11.56
C TRP A 54 0.72 -2.74 11.69
N MET A 55 1.21 -2.85 12.94
CA MET A 55 2.64 -2.76 13.26
C MET A 55 3.32 -1.51 12.69
N TRP A 56 2.59 -0.41 12.49
CA TRP A 56 3.09 0.77 11.81
C TRP A 56 4.41 1.29 12.40
N SER A 57 4.50 1.34 13.74
CA SER A 57 5.69 1.82 14.44
C SER A 57 6.83 0.80 14.52
N SER A 58 6.72 -0.37 13.88
CA SER A 58 7.80 -1.34 13.80
C SER A 58 9.00 -0.75 13.05
N THR A 59 10.21 -0.99 13.57
CA THR A 59 11.46 -0.66 12.87
C THR A 59 11.95 -1.82 11.99
N THR A 60 11.32 -3.00 12.11
CA THR A 60 11.63 -4.15 11.27
C THR A 60 10.88 -4.03 9.95
N GLY A 61 11.63 -3.84 8.85
CA GLY A 61 11.07 -3.75 7.50
C GLY A 61 10.40 -2.41 7.16
N SER A 62 10.53 -1.39 8.02
CA SER A 62 9.90 -0.07 7.87
C SER A 62 10.80 1.03 8.43
N SER A 63 10.85 2.21 7.79
CA SER A 63 11.72 3.31 8.19
C SER A 63 10.96 4.57 8.61
N GLY A 64 11.52 5.31 9.58
CA GLY A 64 11.06 6.66 9.95
C GLY A 64 11.79 7.78 9.20
N ASP A 65 12.81 7.45 8.41
CA ASP A 65 13.54 8.40 7.57
C ASP A 65 12.78 8.67 6.26
N THR A 66 12.42 9.92 6.02
CA THR A 66 11.69 10.38 4.81
C THR A 66 12.38 10.03 3.50
N CYS A 67 13.71 9.91 3.50
CA CYS A 67 14.50 9.60 2.31
C CYS A 67 14.59 8.09 2.06
N ASN A 68 14.22 7.27 3.04
CA ASN A 68 14.23 5.84 2.87
C ASN A 68 13.07 5.42 1.95
N ASP A 69 13.35 4.42 1.14
CA ASP A 69 12.36 3.77 0.31
C ASP A 69 11.19 3.27 1.15
N THR A 70 11.44 2.63 2.29
CA THR A 70 10.42 2.08 3.20
C THR A 70 9.86 3.10 4.20
N TYR A 71 9.92 4.40 3.87
CA TYR A 71 9.41 5.45 4.75
C TYR A 71 7.91 5.28 5.02
N ARG A 72 7.55 5.09 6.29
CA ARG A 72 6.18 4.73 6.71
C ARG A 72 5.17 5.88 6.80
N GLY A 73 5.62 7.12 6.60
CA GLY A 73 4.81 8.32 6.84
C GLY A 73 4.90 8.82 8.28
N THR A 74 4.07 9.80 8.61
CA THR A 74 4.07 10.48 9.93
C THR A 74 3.12 9.85 10.94
N ALA A 75 2.13 9.09 10.46
CA ALA A 75 1.16 8.35 11.25
C ALA A 75 0.60 7.19 10.40
N PRO A 76 -0.05 6.19 11.01
CA PRO A 76 -0.93 5.28 10.28
C PRO A 76 -1.94 6.05 9.44
N PHE A 77 -2.14 5.61 8.20
CA PHE A 77 -3.06 6.22 7.26
C PHE A 77 -2.80 7.73 7.08
N SER A 78 -1.53 8.17 7.08
CA SER A 78 -1.19 9.58 6.83
C SER A 78 -1.45 10.01 5.39
N GLU A 79 -1.55 9.04 4.47
CA GLU A 79 -1.67 9.28 3.03
C GLU A 79 -3.12 9.15 2.55
N PRO A 80 -3.58 10.01 1.62
CA PRO A 80 -4.95 9.93 1.10
C PRO A 80 -5.23 8.60 0.39
N GLU A 81 -4.24 7.98 -0.24
CA GLU A 81 -4.40 6.69 -0.93
C GLU A 81 -4.67 5.55 0.06
N SER A 82 -3.93 5.48 1.17
CA SER A 82 -4.15 4.47 2.19
C SER A 82 -5.45 4.71 2.97
N GLN A 83 -5.82 5.98 3.21
CA GLN A 83 -7.13 6.35 3.76
C GLN A 83 -8.28 5.91 2.86
N ALA A 84 -8.18 6.17 1.55
CA ALA A 84 -9.24 5.81 0.59
C ALA A 84 -9.52 4.31 0.59
N ILE A 85 -8.48 3.49 0.65
CA ILE A 85 -8.63 2.05 0.71
C ILE A 85 -9.18 1.60 2.06
N ARG A 86 -8.69 2.14 3.19
CA ARG A 86 -9.27 1.87 4.52
C ARG A 86 -10.76 2.16 4.53
N ASP A 87 -11.16 3.34 4.07
CA ASP A 87 -12.55 3.78 4.11
C ASP A 87 -13.42 2.94 3.16
N PHE A 88 -12.92 2.61 1.97
CA PHE A 88 -13.58 1.72 1.03
C PHE A 88 -13.79 0.31 1.59
N THR A 89 -12.73 -0.31 2.11
CA THR A 89 -12.79 -1.67 2.67
C THR A 89 -13.65 -1.73 3.93
N THR A 90 -13.63 -0.68 4.76
CA THR A 90 -14.54 -0.55 5.91
C THR A 90 -16.00 -0.45 5.45
N SER A 91 -16.26 0.26 4.35
CA SER A 91 -17.63 0.47 3.84
C SER A 91 -18.28 -0.79 3.27
N ILE A 92 -17.50 -1.67 2.62
CA ILE A 92 -18.02 -2.89 1.99
C ILE A 92 -17.79 -4.14 2.84
N ASN A 93 -16.90 -4.07 3.83
CA ASN A 93 -16.50 -5.15 4.74
C ASN A 93 -16.34 -6.51 4.03
N PRO A 94 -15.42 -6.62 3.06
CA PRO A 94 -15.34 -7.79 2.22
C PRO A 94 -14.76 -8.96 3.05
N PRO A 95 -15.27 -10.20 2.92
CA PRO A 95 -14.73 -11.33 3.67
C PRO A 95 -13.34 -11.76 3.17
N ILE A 96 -12.95 -11.32 1.97
CA ILE A 96 -11.69 -11.64 1.31
C ILE A 96 -11.23 -10.39 0.57
N ALA A 97 -9.95 -10.04 0.73
CA ALA A 97 -9.27 -9.04 -0.06
C ALA A 97 -7.96 -9.62 -0.57
N PHE A 98 -7.49 -9.14 -1.72
CA PHE A 98 -6.23 -9.56 -2.32
C PHE A 98 -5.49 -8.35 -2.80
N THR A 99 -4.17 -8.45 -2.71
CA THR A 99 -3.24 -7.50 -3.30
C THR A 99 -2.19 -8.18 -4.11
N THR A 100 -1.80 -7.50 -5.17
CA THR A 100 -0.86 -8.02 -6.14
C THR A 100 0.37 -7.14 -6.19
N HIS A 101 1.52 -7.78 -6.09
CA HIS A 101 2.83 -7.17 -6.25
C HIS A 101 3.69 -8.03 -7.15
N THR A 102 4.66 -7.39 -7.79
CA THR A 102 5.75 -8.06 -8.48
C THR A 102 7.06 -7.92 -7.69
N PHE A 103 8.05 -8.79 -7.87
CA PHE A 103 8.22 -9.81 -8.92
C PHE A 103 8.42 -11.24 -8.38
N ASP A 104 8.37 -11.43 -7.06
CA ASP A 104 8.88 -12.62 -6.37
C ASP A 104 8.15 -13.95 -6.71
N GLY A 105 6.98 -13.90 -7.34
CA GLY A 105 6.20 -15.09 -7.68
C GLY A 105 5.66 -15.83 -6.46
N SER A 106 5.60 -15.16 -5.31
CA SER A 106 5.14 -15.70 -4.05
C SER A 106 3.67 -15.37 -3.78
N TYR A 107 3.04 -16.23 -2.97
CA TYR A 107 1.71 -16.00 -2.42
C TYR A 107 1.85 -15.88 -0.91
N LEU A 108 1.59 -14.69 -0.38
CA LEU A 108 1.79 -14.36 1.03
C LEU A 108 0.46 -14.31 1.77
N PHE A 109 0.49 -14.71 3.03
CA PHE A 109 -0.63 -14.59 3.95
C PHE A 109 -0.23 -13.71 5.14
N PRO A 110 -1.21 -13.05 5.78
CA PRO A 110 -1.07 -12.50 7.12
C PRO A 110 -0.19 -13.28 8.08
N ASP A 111 0.65 -12.56 8.82
CA ASP A 111 1.26 -13.10 10.02
C ASP A 111 0.24 -13.04 11.17
N PHE A 112 -0.24 -14.22 11.59
CA PHE A 112 -1.19 -14.37 12.69
C PHE A 112 -0.52 -14.52 14.07
N SER A 113 0.82 -14.52 14.14
CA SER A 113 1.57 -14.75 15.38
C SER A 113 1.33 -13.67 16.46
N ASN A 114 0.91 -12.46 16.07
CA ASN A 114 0.61 -11.34 16.96
C ASN A 114 -0.91 -11.11 17.21
N GLY A 115 -1.74 -12.11 16.92
CA GLY A 115 -2.99 -12.33 17.68
C GLY A 115 -4.17 -11.38 17.51
N SER A 116 -4.33 -10.63 16.41
CA SER A 116 -5.57 -9.84 16.20
C SER A 116 -6.23 -10.08 14.84
N PRO A 117 -7.37 -10.83 14.82
CA PRO A 117 -8.12 -11.17 13.61
C PRO A 117 -8.74 -9.97 12.88
N GLU A 118 -9.04 -8.87 13.60
CA GLU A 118 -9.68 -7.68 13.02
C GLU A 118 -8.78 -6.92 12.03
N TYR A 119 -7.46 -7.00 12.17
CA TYR A 119 -6.51 -6.30 11.28
C TYR A 119 -6.21 -7.09 10.00
N ALA A 120 -6.68 -8.33 9.87
CA ALA A 120 -6.42 -9.18 8.72
C ALA A 120 -7.10 -8.71 7.42
N LEU A 121 -8.18 -7.94 7.53
CA LEU A 121 -8.83 -7.34 6.37
C LEU A 121 -8.06 -6.13 5.81
N LEU A 122 -7.37 -5.37 6.68
CA LEU A 122 -6.49 -4.27 6.29
C LEU A 122 -5.09 -4.74 5.84
N GLN A 123 -4.71 -5.99 6.14
CA GLN A 123 -3.46 -6.60 5.68
C GLN A 123 -3.45 -6.95 4.19
N ASN A 124 -4.63 -7.06 3.57
CA ASN A 124 -4.77 -7.34 2.15
C ASN A 124 -4.85 -6.06 1.33
N ILE A 125 -4.16 -4.98 1.75
CA ILE A 125 -3.90 -3.81 0.90
C ILE A 125 -2.39 -3.51 0.81
N LEU A 126 -1.61 -4.50 0.39
CA LEU A 126 -0.29 -4.34 -0.18
C LEU A 126 -0.43 -3.60 -1.56
N MET A 127 0.14 -2.39 -1.74
CA MET A 127 0.01 -1.64 -3.01
C MET A 127 1.10 -1.91 -4.07
N ILE A 128 0.63 -2.29 -5.26
CA ILE A 128 1.29 -2.51 -6.57
C ILE A 128 2.61 -1.73 -6.81
N PHE A 129 3.63 -2.48 -7.24
CA PHE A 129 4.59 -2.12 -8.31
C PHE A 129 4.45 -3.12 -9.45
#